data_AF-A0A8S9M8U6-F1
#
_entry.id   AF-A0A8S9M8U6-F1
#
_cell.length_a   1.000
_cell.length_b   1.000
_cell.length_c   1.000
_cell.angle_alpha   90.00
_cell.angle_beta   90.00
_cell.angle_gamma   90.00
#
_symmetry.space_group_name_H-M   'P 1'
#
loop_
_entity.id
_entity.type
_entity.pdbx_description
1 polymer ?
#
loop_
_entity_poly.entity_id
_entity_poly.type
_entity_poly.pdbx_seq_one_letter_code
_entity_poly.pdbx_strand_id
1 'polypeptide(L)'
;MMNLFLVVAICVALFLSLTDFSGESPKHGESMLTVHFPEFRLIPTTGASGPESFVFDISGEGPYTGLSDGRIVKWIANESRWIDFAVTTPTSLLFGHACEVSILRGL
;
A
#
# COMPACT_ATOMS: atom_id res chain seq x y z
N MET A 1 -17.84 -33.12 -52.66
CA MET A 1 -17.22 -33.58 -51.39
C MET A 1 -16.24 -32.56 -50.79
N MET A 2 -15.46 -31.81 -51.58
CA MET A 2 -14.49 -30.81 -51.06
C MET A 2 -15.14 -29.60 -50.37
N ASN A 3 -16.35 -29.22 -50.78
CA ASN A 3 -17.05 -28.03 -50.26
C ASN A 3 -17.52 -28.21 -48.81
N LEU A 4 -17.91 -29.43 -48.43
CA LEU A 4 -18.33 -29.75 -47.07
C LEU A 4 -17.14 -29.70 -46.10
N PHE A 5 -15.98 -30.20 -46.53
CA PHE A 5 -14.74 -30.12 -45.75
C PHE A 5 -14.30 -28.67 -45.51
N LEU A 6 -14.43 -27.80 -46.53
CA LEU A 6 -14.10 -26.38 -46.40
C LEU A 6 -14.99 -25.68 -45.36
N VAL A 7 -16.30 -25.95 -45.39
CA VAL A 7 -17.26 -25.38 -44.44
C VAL A 7 -16.97 -25.84 -43.01
N VAL A 8 -16.70 -27.13 -42.81
CA VAL A 8 -16.35 -27.68 -41.49
C VAL A 8 -15.06 -27.05 -40.96
N ALA A 9 -14.03 -26.88 -41.80
CA ALA A 9 -12.77 -26.26 -41.40
C ALA A 9 -12.94 -24.80 -40.95
N ILE A 10 -13.76 -24.03 -41.67
CA ILE A 10 -14.05 -22.63 -41.32
C ILE A 10 -14.85 -22.55 -40.01
N CYS A 11 -15.85 -23.41 -39.83
CA CYS A 11 -16.63 -23.46 -38.59
C CYS A 11 -15.76 -23.80 -37.38
N VAL A 12 -14.83 -24.76 -37.52
CA VAL A 12 -13.88 -25.12 -36.44
C VAL A 12 -12.94 -23.96 -36.14
N ALA A 13 -12.38 -23.30 -37.15
CA ALA A 13 -11.48 -22.16 -36.95
C ALA A 13 -12.19 -20.99 -36.24
N LEU A 14 -13.43 -20.66 -36.65
CA LEU A 14 -14.23 -19.63 -36.00
C LEU A 14 -14.58 -20.01 -34.55
N PHE A 15 -14.91 -21.27 -34.30
CA PHE A 15 -15.22 -21.74 -32.96
C PHE A 15 -13.99 -21.65 -32.04
N LEU A 16 -12.80 -22.04 -32.53
CA LEU A 16 -11.54 -21.89 -31.80
C LEU A 16 -11.23 -20.41 -31.49
N SER A 17 -11.39 -19.51 -32.46
CA SER A 17 -11.21 -18.07 -32.26
C SER A 17 -12.23 -17.45 -31.30
N LEU A 18 -13.46 -17.98 -31.24
CA LEU A 18 -14.47 -17.54 -30.28
C LEU A 18 -14.18 -18.07 -28.87
N THR A 19 -13.58 -19.26 -28.74
CA THR A 19 -13.19 -19.81 -27.43
C THR A 19 -11.97 -19.12 -26.81
N ASP A 20 -11.13 -18.45 -27.61
CA ASP A 20 -10.00 -17.62 -27.13
C ASP A 20 -10.46 -16.32 -26.43
N PHE A 21 -11.76 -15.98 -26.50
CA PHE A 21 -12.32 -14.83 -25.78
C PHE A 21 -12.67 -15.14 -24.33
N SER A 22 -12.54 -16.40 -23.90
CA SER A 22 -12.81 -16.82 -22.53
C SER A 22 -11.64 -16.51 -21.60
N GLY A 23 -11.42 -15.21 -21.40
CA GLY A 23 -10.99 -14.65 -20.12
C GLY A 23 -9.66 -15.16 -19.58
N GLU A 24 -8.56 -14.73 -20.19
CA GLU A 24 -7.37 -14.49 -19.37
C GLU A 24 -7.64 -13.22 -18.56
N SER A 25 -8.05 -13.39 -17.30
CA SER A 25 -8.02 -12.31 -16.33
C SER A 25 -6.61 -11.71 -16.35
N PRO A 26 -6.44 -10.38 -16.46
CA PRO A 26 -5.12 -9.78 -16.40
C PRO A 26 -4.47 -10.19 -15.09
N LYS A 27 -3.47 -11.07 -15.14
CA LYS A 27 -2.61 -11.26 -13.97
C LYS A 27 -1.83 -9.96 -13.83
N HIS A 28 -2.07 -9.33 -12.70
CA HIS A 28 -1.52 -8.06 -12.28
C HIS A 28 -0.04 -7.89 -12.70
N GLY A 29 0.18 -7.08 -13.73
CA GLY A 29 1.40 -6.29 -13.89
C GLY A 29 2.69 -7.02 -14.27
N GLU A 30 2.74 -7.63 -15.45
CA GLU A 30 4.03 -7.92 -16.11
C GLU A 30 4.48 -6.71 -16.94
N SER A 31 4.67 -5.57 -16.27
CA SER A 31 5.58 -4.53 -16.75
C SER A 31 6.66 -4.39 -15.68
N MET A 32 7.49 -5.42 -15.57
CA MET A 32 8.63 -5.45 -14.66
C MET A 32 9.70 -4.49 -15.18
N LEU A 33 9.53 -3.19 -14.86
CA LEU A 33 10.69 -2.35 -14.63
C LEU A 33 11.36 -2.95 -13.40
N THR A 34 12.44 -3.72 -13.60
CA THR A 34 13.25 -4.23 -12.49
C THR A 34 13.94 -3.05 -11.81
N VAL A 35 13.21 -2.32 -10.98
CA VAL A 35 13.78 -1.41 -10.02
C VAL A 35 14.38 -2.29 -8.95
N HIS A 36 15.71 -2.32 -8.89
CA HIS A 36 16.42 -2.92 -7.77
C HIS A 36 16.11 -2.09 -6.51
N PHE A 37 15.00 -2.43 -5.84
CA PHE A 37 14.67 -1.83 -4.56
C PHE A 37 15.72 -2.31 -3.55
N PRO A 38 16.35 -1.39 -2.79
CA PRO A 38 17.22 -1.80 -1.69
C PRO A 38 16.44 -2.69 -0.73
N GLU A 39 17.15 -3.56 -0.01
CA GLU A 39 16.58 -4.39 1.05
C GLU A 39 15.79 -3.49 2.01
N PHE A 40 14.47 -3.70 2.07
CA PHE A 40 13.60 -2.94 2.98
C PHE A 40 13.44 -3.71 4.28
N ARG A 41 13.60 -3.01 5.40
CA ARG A 41 13.35 -3.57 6.73
C ARG A 41 11.97 -3.13 7.20
N LEU A 42 11.08 -4.09 7.43
CA LEU A 42 9.80 -3.81 8.08
C LEU A 42 10.03 -3.57 9.57
N ILE A 43 9.48 -2.46 10.07
CA ILE A 43 9.53 -2.11 11.48
C ILE A 43 8.10 -2.21 12.03
N PRO A 44 7.80 -3.23 12.84
CA PRO A 44 6.44 -3.46 13.31
C PRO A 44 6.00 -2.34 14.26
N THR A 45 4.77 -1.87 14.05
CA THR A 45 4.01 -1.05 15.00
C THR A 45 3.23 -2.00 15.91
N THR A 46 3.14 -1.69 17.21
CA THR A 46 2.54 -2.59 18.20
C THR A 46 1.01 -2.62 18.07
N GLY A 47 0.48 -3.51 17.23
CA GLY A 47 -0.97 -3.83 17.20
C GLY A 47 -1.87 -2.83 16.47
N ALA A 48 -1.31 -1.81 15.82
CA ALA A 48 -2.06 -0.87 14.99
C ALA A 48 -1.34 -0.63 13.66
N SER A 49 -2.10 -0.46 12.58
CA SER A 49 -1.55 -0.24 11.24
C SER A 49 -1.12 1.20 11.03
N GLY A 50 -0.03 1.34 10.27
CA GLY A 50 0.24 2.45 9.37
C GLY A 50 0.50 3.81 10.00
N PRO A 51 1.68 4.40 9.78
CA PRO A 51 1.82 5.84 9.75
C PRO A 51 1.16 6.40 8.48
N GLU A 52 0.16 7.29 8.59
CA GLU A 52 -0.40 7.97 7.41
C GLU A 52 0.37 9.26 7.05
N SER A 53 1.10 9.83 8.02
CA SER A 53 1.88 11.07 7.90
C SER A 53 3.08 11.05 8.85
N PHE A 54 4.13 11.80 8.51
CA PHE A 54 5.30 11.99 9.36
C PHE A 54 5.55 13.46 9.61
N VAL A 55 5.90 13.81 10.85
CA VAL A 55 6.27 15.16 11.24
C VAL A 55 7.61 15.11 11.95
N PHE A 56 8.44 16.12 11.69
CA PHE A 56 9.75 16.29 12.30
C PHE A 56 9.72 17.52 13.19
N ASP A 57 10.30 17.41 14.37
CA ASP A 57 10.51 18.58 15.22
C ASP A 57 11.61 19.47 14.64
N ILE A 58 11.53 20.77 14.89
CA ILE A 58 12.55 21.76 14.50
C ILE A 58 13.89 21.50 15.20
N SER A 59 13.86 20.88 16.38
CA SER A 59 15.08 20.46 17.10
C SER A 59 15.75 19.23 16.45
N GLY A 60 15.14 18.64 15.42
CA GLY A 60 15.62 17.41 14.77
C GLY A 60 15.21 16.13 15.49
N GLU A 61 14.33 16.21 16.49
CA GLU A 61 13.78 15.05 17.18
C GLU A 61 12.70 14.34 16.33
N GLY A 62 12.57 13.02 16.54
CA GLY A 62 11.60 12.19 15.80
C GLY A 62 12.23 11.41 14.64
N PRO A 63 11.45 11.04 13.60
CA PRO A 63 10.09 11.50 13.26
C PRO A 63 8.98 11.02 14.21
N TYR A 64 7.85 11.71 14.15
CA TYR A 64 6.60 11.36 14.82
C TYR A 64 5.54 10.95 13.80
N THR A 65 4.64 10.07 14.19
CA THR A 65 3.56 9.61 13.31
C THR A 65 2.33 9.10 14.08
N GLY A 66 1.15 9.24 13.47
CA GLY A 66 -0.10 8.68 13.99
C GLY A 66 -0.29 7.23 13.58
N LEU A 67 -0.91 6.43 14.45
CA LEU A 67 -1.36 5.07 14.17
C LEU A 67 -2.89 5.05 14.07
N SER A 68 -3.42 4.05 13.37
CA SER A 68 -4.87 3.84 13.19
C SER A 68 -5.70 3.69 14.48
N ASP A 69 -5.06 3.39 15.63
CA ASP A 69 -5.72 3.34 16.94
C ASP A 69 -5.77 4.70 17.67
N GLY A 70 -5.29 5.76 17.02
CA GLY A 70 -5.27 7.11 17.54
C GLY A 70 -4.00 7.46 18.33
N ARG A 71 -3.07 6.52 18.56
CA ARG A 71 -1.77 6.83 19.17
C ARG A 71 -0.89 7.64 18.24
N ILE A 72 -0.09 8.52 18.82
CA ILE A 72 1.03 9.19 18.18
C ILE A 72 2.30 8.55 18.74
N VAL A 73 3.16 8.03 17.88
CA VAL A 73 4.42 7.39 18.24
C VAL A 73 5.61 8.20 17.74
N LYS A 74 6.73 8.13 18.46
CA LYS A 74 8.00 8.77 18.12
C LYS A 74 9.05 7.71 17.76
N TRP A 75 9.81 7.95 16.71
CA TRP A 75 10.98 7.15 16.36
C TRP A 75 12.16 7.49 17.26
N ILE A 76 12.78 6.48 17.86
CA ILE A 76 14.05 6.61 18.60
C ILE A 76 15.15 5.94 17.78
N ALA A 77 15.96 6.73 17.09
CA ALA A 77 17.01 6.24 16.20
C ALA A 77 18.03 5.34 16.90
N ASN A 78 18.45 5.71 18.11
CA ASN A 78 19.44 4.96 18.90
C ASN A 78 18.98 3.54 19.24
N GLU A 79 17.67 3.35 19.44
CA GLU A 79 17.08 2.06 19.82
C GLU A 79 16.39 1.37 18.65
N SER A 80 16.34 2.03 17.49
CA SER A 80 15.64 1.57 16.29
C SER A 80 14.22 1.07 16.58
N ARG A 81 13.47 1.81 17.40
CA ARG A 81 12.09 1.46 17.78
C ARG A 81 11.18 2.67 17.87
N TRP A 82 9.89 2.38 17.78
CA TRP A 82 8.81 3.32 18.07
C TRP A 82 8.49 3.33 19.57
N ILE A 83 8.22 4.52 20.11
CA ILE A 83 7.69 4.71 21.48
C ILE A 83 6.37 5.46 21.44
N ASP A 84 5.47 5.14 22.37
CA ASP A 84 4.23 5.90 22.53
C ASP A 84 4.55 7.31 23.04
N PHE A 85 4.03 8.33 22.35
CA PHE A 85 4.23 9.74 22.69
C PHE A 85 2.94 10.38 23.21
N ALA A 86 1.83 10.23 22.48
CA ALA A 86 0.52 10.78 22.85
C ALA A 86 -0.63 9.93 22.28
N VAL A 87 -1.87 10.26 22.64
CA VAL A 87 -3.08 9.64 22.08
C VAL A 87 -4.05 10.75 21.69
N THR A 88 -4.60 10.68 20.48
CA THR A 88 -5.63 11.60 19.99
C THR A 88 -7.00 11.19 20.53
N THR A 89 -7.85 12.17 20.85
CA THR A 89 -9.23 11.86 21.26
C THR A 89 -10.06 11.45 20.04
N PRO A 90 -11.02 10.51 20.20
CA PRO A 90 -11.82 9.95 19.09
C PRO A 90 -12.66 10.98 18.31
N THR A 91 -12.77 12.21 18.82
CA THR A 91 -13.47 13.32 18.16
C THR A 91 -12.71 13.90 16.96
N SER A 92 -11.49 13.45 16.68
CA SER A 92 -10.61 14.01 15.63
C SER A 92 -10.55 13.07 14.42
N LEU A 93 -11.52 13.17 13.51
CA LEU A 93 -11.65 12.32 12.30
C LEU A 93 -10.65 12.63 11.17
N LEU A 94 -9.46 13.14 11.48
CA LEU A 94 -8.40 13.38 10.49
C LEU A 94 -7.06 12.99 11.09
N PHE A 95 -6.75 11.69 11.07
CA PHE A 95 -5.59 11.14 11.76
C PHE A 95 -4.27 11.83 11.31
N GLY A 96 -4.14 12.17 10.01
CA GLY A 96 -2.91 12.77 9.47
C GLY A 96 -2.69 14.23 9.85
N HIS A 97 -3.77 15.03 9.84
CA HIS A 97 -3.75 16.43 10.30
C HIS A 97 -3.69 16.51 11.83
N ALA A 98 -4.28 15.51 12.52
CA ALA A 98 -4.24 15.42 13.97
C ALA A 98 -2.82 15.18 14.49
N CYS A 99 -2.01 14.38 13.79
CA CYS A 99 -0.59 14.19 14.13
C CYS A 99 0.15 15.54 14.17
N GLU A 100 0.09 16.31 13.08
CA GLU A 100 0.76 17.62 12.97
C GLU A 100 0.24 18.62 14.01
N VAL A 101 -1.08 18.75 14.14
CA VAL A 101 -1.69 19.70 15.07
C VAL A 101 -1.44 19.33 16.54
N SER A 102 -1.40 18.04 16.88
CA SER A 102 -1.16 17.59 18.25
C SER A 102 0.30 17.79 18.66
N ILE A 103 1.25 17.55 17.75
CA ILE A 103 2.68 17.75 18.02
C ILE A 103 3.00 19.23 18.16
N LEU A 104 2.51 20.07 17.24
CA LEU A 104 2.74 21.53 17.28
C LEU A 104 2.11 22.23 18.49
N ARG A 105 1.12 21.60 19.14
CA ARG A 105 0.50 22.13 20.38
C ARG A 105 1.19 21.64 21.66
N GLY A 106 2.01 20.60 21.58
CA GLY A 106 2.72 20.00 22.71
C GLY A 106 4.20 20.39 22.82
N LEU A 107 4.74 21.06 21.81
CA LEU A 107 6.07 21.71 21.78
C LEU A 107 5.91 23.21 22.04
#